data_AF-A0A8T2WC62-F1
#
_entry.id   AF-A0A8T2WC62-F1
#
_cell.length_a   1.000
_cell.length_b   1.000
_cell.length_c   1.000
_cell.angle_alpha   90.00
_cell.angle_beta   90.00
_cell.angle_gamma   90.00
#
_symmetry.space_group_name_H-M   'P 1'
#
loop_
_entity.id
_entity.type
_entity.pdbx_description
1 polymer ?
#
loop_
_entity_poly.entity_id
_entity_poly.type
_entity_poly.pdbx_seq_one_letter_code
_entity_poly.pdbx_strand_id
1 'polypeptide(L)'
;MERATEFKPHLRKYADRLTAIDKDGNGELDLTEVCEVLDEMATIEKQKRLLKWFGIISGLFSLLSIAAIVGLTYALVQNSKDTKFEGDSALLFSKVTGTPVGIGRAMATGSFSDLLDMTPAELRSVETITIPEGEGFEVYRVSSIAAIPNTSAKVTTTTGKIFEINDEGLQAVNATSGSRRLLALSASGSVAGIDFDITIDLDPAFAIFIVYDKPWYDFALLSGYEASERLFVSSKNTILEVKQKYYMPTSGYDLYWNEQKLDVTKTVKALGIKEGAVLEYREI
;
A
#
# COMPACT_ATOMS: atom_id res chain seq x y z
N MET A 1 -42.40 -73.78 -5.69
CA MET A 1 -43.49 -73.00 -6.31
C MET A 1 -43.32 -71.55 -5.88
N GLU A 2 -42.49 -70.79 -6.59
CA GLU A 2 -42.39 -69.34 -6.43
C GLU A 2 -43.58 -68.69 -7.11
N ARG A 3 -44.53 -68.15 -6.32
CA ARG A 3 -45.47 -67.16 -6.84
C ARG A 3 -44.73 -65.83 -6.86
N ALA A 4 -44.13 -65.49 -8.00
CA ALA A 4 -43.74 -64.12 -8.28
C ALA A 4 -45.02 -63.27 -8.34
N THR A 5 -45.36 -62.63 -7.23
CA THR A 5 -46.38 -61.59 -7.19
C THR A 5 -45.86 -60.42 -8.01
N GLU A 6 -46.45 -60.22 -9.19
CA GLU A 6 -46.14 -59.11 -10.08
C GLU A 6 -46.60 -57.80 -9.41
N PHE A 7 -45.70 -57.21 -8.61
CA PHE A 7 -45.96 -55.93 -7.95
C PHE A 7 -46.16 -54.83 -8.99
N LYS A 8 -47.25 -54.07 -8.87
CA LYS A 8 -47.52 -52.90 -9.71
C LYS A 8 -46.31 -51.95 -9.70
N PRO A 9 -45.95 -51.30 -10.82
CA PRO A 9 -44.69 -50.56 -10.95
C PRO A 9 -44.52 -49.41 -9.95
N HIS A 10 -45.61 -48.79 -9.47
CA HIS A 10 -45.54 -47.77 -8.42
C HIS A 10 -45.29 -48.35 -7.01
N LEU A 11 -45.54 -49.64 -6.80
CA LEU A 11 -45.31 -50.36 -5.54
C LEU A 11 -43.88 -50.86 -5.38
N ARG A 12 -43.12 -51.02 -6.48
CA ARG A 12 -41.69 -51.40 -6.42
C ARG A 12 -40.87 -50.44 -5.57
N LYS A 13 -41.12 -49.13 -5.69
CA LYS A 13 -40.46 -48.12 -4.86
C LYS A 13 -40.72 -48.29 -3.36
N TYR A 14 -41.88 -48.83 -2.99
CA TYR A 14 -42.22 -49.12 -1.60
C TYR A 14 -41.63 -50.46 -1.17
N ALA A 15 -41.59 -51.46 -2.04
CA ALA A 15 -40.94 -52.74 -1.77
C ALA A 15 -39.43 -52.58 -1.51
N ASP A 16 -38.73 -51.79 -2.33
CA ASP A 16 -37.29 -51.52 -2.13
C ASP A 16 -37.04 -50.77 -0.82
N ARG A 17 -37.97 -49.89 -0.42
CA ARG A 17 -37.88 -49.17 0.86
C ARG A 17 -38.17 -50.06 2.05
N LEU A 18 -39.17 -50.93 1.96
CA LEU A 18 -39.52 -51.87 3.03
C LEU A 18 -38.36 -52.87 3.25
N THR A 19 -37.74 -53.33 2.16
CA THR A 19 -36.55 -54.21 2.23
C THR A 19 -35.32 -53.49 2.79
N ALA A 20 -35.21 -52.18 2.61
CA ALA A 20 -34.13 -51.38 3.20
C ALA A 20 -34.36 -51.02 4.68
N ILE A 21 -35.60 -51.14 5.16
CA ILE A 21 -35.98 -50.86 6.55
C ILE A 21 -35.85 -52.13 7.41
N ASP A 22 -36.18 -53.29 6.84
CA ASP A 22 -35.97 -54.62 7.43
C ASP A 22 -34.45 -54.90 7.53
N LYS A 23 -33.87 -54.60 8.69
CA LYS A 23 -32.41 -54.67 8.91
C LYS A 23 -31.95 -56.08 9.24
N ASP A 24 -32.81 -56.88 9.83
CA ASP A 24 -32.49 -58.26 10.21
C ASP A 24 -32.82 -59.28 9.10
N GLY A 25 -33.54 -58.86 8.07
CA GLY A 25 -33.86 -59.63 6.88
C GLY A 25 -34.86 -60.76 7.16
N ASN A 26 -35.64 -60.63 8.24
CA ASN A 26 -36.57 -61.67 8.68
C ASN A 26 -37.91 -61.63 7.92
N GLY A 27 -38.18 -60.57 7.15
CA GLY A 27 -39.42 -60.38 6.39
C GLY A 27 -40.63 -59.89 7.21
N GLU A 28 -40.44 -59.59 8.49
CA GLU A 28 -41.42 -59.06 9.44
C GLU A 28 -40.90 -57.74 10.06
N LEU A 29 -41.63 -56.65 9.83
CA LEU A 29 -41.28 -55.33 10.39
C LEU A 29 -41.55 -55.28 11.89
N ASP A 30 -40.49 -55.18 12.69
CA ASP A 30 -40.61 -54.98 14.13
C ASP A 30 -40.97 -53.52 14.47
N LEU A 31 -41.64 -53.32 15.60
CA LEU A 31 -42.01 -52.02 16.15
C LEU A 31 -40.80 -51.10 16.34
N THR A 32 -39.62 -51.66 16.65
CA THR A 32 -38.39 -50.88 16.79
C THR A 32 -37.93 -50.31 15.45
N GLU A 33 -37.94 -51.09 14.37
CA GLU A 33 -37.56 -50.64 13.03
C GLU A 33 -38.53 -49.57 12.49
N VAL A 34 -39.83 -49.73 12.78
CA VAL A 34 -40.85 -48.74 12.42
C VAL A 34 -40.64 -47.42 13.17
N CYS A 35 -40.30 -47.46 14.46
CA CYS A 35 -39.99 -46.27 15.25
C CYS A 35 -38.75 -45.54 14.74
N GLU A 36 -37.68 -46.26 14.35
CA GLU A 36 -36.47 -45.65 13.78
C GLU A 36 -36.78 -44.92 12.46
N VAL A 37 -37.59 -45.51 11.60
CA VAL A 37 -38.01 -44.87 10.34
C VAL A 37 -38.86 -43.63 10.58
N LEU A 38 -39.72 -43.65 11.59
CA LEU A 38 -40.53 -42.48 11.96
C LEU A 38 -39.64 -41.33 12.47
N ASP A 39 -38.61 -41.63 13.26
CA ASP A 39 -37.63 -40.62 13.70
C ASP A 39 -36.78 -40.09 12.53
N GLU A 40 -36.37 -40.95 11.61
CA GLU A 40 -35.70 -40.53 10.37
C GLU A 40 -36.61 -39.64 9.50
N MET A 41 -37.90 -39.97 9.36
CA MET A 41 -38.85 -39.12 8.64
C MET A 41 -39.04 -37.77 9.32
N ALA A 42 -39.15 -37.75 10.65
CA ALA A 42 -39.29 -36.51 11.42
C ALA A 42 -38.04 -35.61 11.30
N THR A 43 -36.85 -36.19 11.28
CA THR A 43 -35.59 -35.45 11.06
C THR A 43 -35.47 -34.94 9.63
N ILE A 44 -35.84 -35.74 8.62
CA ILE A 44 -35.87 -35.33 7.21
C ILE A 44 -36.84 -34.16 6.99
N GLU A 45 -38.01 -34.16 7.64
CA GLU A 45 -38.96 -33.04 7.54
C GLU A 45 -38.40 -31.75 8.14
N LYS A 46 -37.74 -31.84 9.31
CA LYS A 46 -37.06 -30.69 9.92
C LYS A 46 -35.95 -30.15 9.01
N GLN A 47 -35.13 -31.04 8.42
CA GLN A 47 -34.06 -30.66 7.49
C GLN A 47 -34.62 -30.00 6.22
N LYS A 48 -35.71 -30.51 5.65
CA LYS A 48 -36.38 -29.89 4.49
C LYS A 48 -36.88 -28.48 4.82
N ARG A 49 -37.40 -28.26 6.02
CA ARG A 49 -37.83 -26.92 6.47
C ARG A 49 -36.65 -25.97 6.58
N LEU A 50 -35.55 -26.40 7.19
CA LEU A 50 -34.32 -25.61 7.32
C LEU A 50 -33.70 -25.28 5.96
N LEU A 51 -33.66 -26.24 5.04
CA LEU A 51 -33.10 -26.03 3.70
C LEU A 51 -33.90 -25.01 2.90
N LYS A 52 -35.25 -25.02 3.02
CA LYS A 52 -36.10 -23.98 2.41
C LYS A 52 -35.80 -22.59 2.97
N TRP A 53 -35.67 -22.47 4.29
CA TRP A 53 -35.33 -21.18 4.93
C TRP A 53 -33.94 -20.69 4.51
N PHE A 54 -32.95 -21.58 4.48
CA PHE A 54 -31.60 -21.24 4.04
C PHE A 54 -31.58 -20.76 2.59
N GLY A 55 -32.33 -21.40 1.70
CA GLY A 55 -32.47 -20.96 0.30
C GLY A 55 -33.05 -19.55 0.17
N ILE A 56 -34.07 -19.22 0.98
CA ILE A 56 -34.67 -17.88 0.98
C ILE A 56 -33.68 -16.83 1.49
N ILE A 57 -33.00 -17.09 2.61
CA ILE A 57 -32.02 -16.17 3.20
C ILE A 57 -30.84 -15.95 2.25
N SER A 58 -30.32 -17.02 1.65
CA SER A 58 -29.22 -16.94 0.68
C SER A 58 -29.63 -16.15 -0.56
N GLY A 59 -30.85 -16.32 -1.06
CA GLY A 59 -31.37 -15.54 -2.19
C GLY A 59 -31.48 -14.06 -1.88
N LEU A 60 -31.99 -13.70 -0.69
CA LEU A 60 -32.10 -12.32 -0.24
C LEU A 60 -30.72 -11.67 -0.06
N PHE A 61 -29.77 -12.41 0.51
CA PHE A 61 -28.39 -11.94 0.67
C PHE A 61 -27.73 -11.65 -0.67
N SER A 62 -27.91 -12.54 -1.66
CA SER A 62 -27.37 -12.34 -3.01
C SER A 62 -27.94 -11.07 -3.68
N LEU A 63 -29.23 -10.79 -3.51
CA LEU A 63 -29.85 -9.57 -4.05
C LEU A 63 -29.27 -8.30 -3.38
N LEU A 64 -29.09 -8.34 -2.06
CA LEU A 64 -28.48 -7.24 -1.31
C LEU A 64 -27.02 -7.00 -1.74
N SER A 65 -26.24 -8.05 -1.97
CA SER A 65 -24.86 -7.92 -2.44
C SER A 65 -24.77 -7.24 -3.81
N ILE A 66 -25.66 -7.61 -4.75
CA ILE A 66 -25.70 -6.97 -6.08
C ILE A 66 -26.05 -5.48 -5.95
N ALA A 67 -27.06 -5.14 -5.14
CA ALA A 67 -27.44 -3.76 -4.90
C ALA A 67 -26.29 -2.94 -4.27
N ALA A 68 -25.54 -3.52 -3.33
CA ALA A 68 -24.39 -2.89 -2.70
C ALA A 68 -23.25 -2.61 -3.70
N ILE A 69 -22.94 -3.57 -4.57
CA ILE A 69 -21.89 -3.41 -5.60
C ILE A 69 -22.27 -2.29 -6.57
N VAL A 70 -23.53 -2.25 -7.03
CA VAL A 70 -24.01 -1.19 -7.93
C VAL A 70 -23.98 0.17 -7.23
N GLY A 71 -24.41 0.26 -5.97
CA GLY A 71 -24.36 1.49 -5.18
C GLY A 71 -22.93 2.02 -4.97
N LEU A 72 -21.99 1.14 -4.64
CA LEU A 72 -20.57 1.48 -4.52
C LEU A 72 -19.98 1.95 -5.84
N THR A 73 -20.33 1.29 -6.95
CA THR A 73 -19.87 1.67 -8.29
C THR A 73 -20.36 3.07 -8.65
N TYR A 74 -21.62 3.40 -8.36
CA TYR A 74 -22.17 4.72 -8.63
C TYR A 74 -21.52 5.81 -7.76
N ALA A 75 -21.29 5.52 -6.47
CA ALA A 75 -20.58 6.43 -5.56
C ALA A 75 -19.14 6.69 -6.01
N LEU A 76 -18.42 5.65 -6.45
CA LEU A 76 -17.09 5.76 -7.04
C LEU A 76 -17.11 6.67 -8.27
N VAL A 77 -18.03 6.45 -9.20
CA VAL A 77 -18.14 7.28 -10.42
C VAL A 77 -18.45 8.74 -10.11
N GLN A 78 -19.29 9.03 -9.11
CA GLN A 78 -19.53 10.41 -8.68
C GLN A 78 -18.28 11.04 -8.07
N ASN A 79 -17.59 10.35 -7.17
CA ASN A 79 -16.34 10.84 -6.59
C ASN A 79 -15.26 11.07 -7.65
N SER A 80 -15.15 10.20 -8.66
CA SER A 80 -14.21 10.37 -9.77
C SER A 80 -14.59 11.53 -10.71
N LYS A 81 -15.87 11.93 -10.77
CA LYS A 81 -16.30 13.10 -11.55
C LYS A 81 -16.10 14.41 -10.81
N ASP A 82 -16.05 14.41 -9.48
CA ASP A 82 -15.93 15.63 -8.66
C ASP A 82 -14.49 16.01 -8.31
N THR A 83 -13.51 15.20 -8.69
CA THR A 83 -12.10 15.60 -8.69
C THR A 83 -11.75 16.28 -10.01
N LYS A 84 -11.23 17.51 -9.93
CA LYS A 84 -10.58 18.21 -11.05
C LYS A 84 -9.13 18.40 -10.64
N PHE A 85 -8.20 18.03 -11.51
CA PHE A 85 -6.83 18.50 -11.41
C PHE A 85 -6.84 19.94 -11.90
N GLU A 86 -6.68 20.88 -10.97
CA GLU A 86 -6.52 22.29 -11.31
C GLU A 86 -5.02 22.55 -11.41
N GLY A 87 -4.59 23.08 -12.57
CA GLY A 87 -3.22 23.18 -13.07
C GLY A 87 -2.06 23.13 -12.08
N ASP A 88 -1.07 22.31 -12.41
CA ASP A 88 0.32 22.31 -11.88
C ASP A 88 0.49 22.13 -10.36
N SER A 89 -0.61 21.95 -9.63
CA SER A 89 -0.63 21.91 -8.17
C SER A 89 -1.07 20.52 -7.70
N ALA A 90 -0.27 19.93 -6.81
CA ALA A 90 -0.46 18.63 -6.12
C ALA A 90 -1.74 18.50 -5.25
N LEU A 91 -2.74 19.33 -5.50
CA LEU A 91 -3.89 19.49 -4.61
C LEU A 91 -5.16 19.14 -5.39
N LEU A 92 -5.79 18.04 -4.98
CA LEU A 92 -7.09 17.64 -5.45
C LEU A 92 -8.15 18.45 -4.69
N PHE A 93 -8.80 19.37 -5.38
CA PHE A 93 -9.92 20.14 -4.82
C PHE A 93 -11.26 19.48 -5.13
N SER A 94 -12.19 19.52 -4.15
CA SER A 94 -13.59 19.19 -4.38
C SER A 94 -14.23 20.25 -5.28
N LYS A 95 -14.82 19.86 -6.42
CA LYS A 95 -15.60 20.80 -7.26
C LYS A 95 -16.75 21.47 -6.54
N VAL A 96 -17.31 20.82 -5.51
CA VAL A 96 -18.53 21.27 -4.84
C VAL A 96 -18.24 22.22 -3.68
N THR A 97 -17.14 21.98 -2.96
CA THR A 97 -16.85 22.70 -1.71
C THR A 97 -15.60 23.58 -1.79
N GLY A 98 -14.76 23.43 -2.83
CA GLY A 98 -13.50 24.16 -2.95
C GLY A 98 -12.47 23.79 -1.88
N THR A 99 -12.74 22.75 -1.07
CA THR A 99 -11.83 22.28 -0.04
C THR A 99 -10.87 21.22 -0.62
N PRO A 100 -9.62 21.17 -0.13
CA PRO A 100 -8.67 20.13 -0.53
C PRO A 100 -9.12 18.77 0.01
N VAL A 101 -9.38 17.81 -0.89
CA VAL A 101 -9.88 16.46 -0.57
C VAL A 101 -8.76 15.42 -0.58
N GLY A 102 -7.63 15.74 -1.21
CA GLY A 102 -6.44 14.91 -1.19
C GLY A 102 -5.21 15.69 -1.63
N ILE A 103 -4.08 15.39 -1.00
CA ILE A 103 -2.77 15.80 -1.49
C ILE A 103 -2.34 14.67 -2.43
N GLY A 104 -2.72 14.77 -3.70
CA GLY A 104 -2.12 13.91 -4.71
C GLY A 104 -0.73 14.46 -4.97
N ARG A 105 0.32 13.80 -4.49
CA ARG A 105 1.72 14.23 -4.75
C ARG A 105 1.83 14.62 -6.23
N ALA A 106 2.18 15.88 -6.50
CA ALA A 106 2.43 16.30 -7.88
C ALA A 106 3.63 15.51 -8.35
N MET A 107 3.39 14.56 -9.24
CA MET A 107 4.44 13.92 -9.98
C MET A 107 4.73 14.86 -11.15
N ALA A 108 5.78 15.67 -11.01
CA ALA A 108 6.28 16.44 -12.14
C ALA A 108 6.97 15.46 -13.08
N THR A 109 6.56 15.45 -14.34
CA THR A 109 7.08 14.60 -15.39
C THR A 109 8.12 15.38 -16.22
N GLY A 110 9.37 14.95 -16.26
CA GLY A 110 10.46 15.58 -17.03
C GLY A 110 11.16 14.65 -18.04
N SER A 111 11.97 15.22 -18.92
CA SER A 111 12.81 14.50 -19.89
C SER A 111 14.21 14.20 -19.33
N PHE A 112 14.91 13.16 -19.83
CA PHE A 112 16.27 12.82 -19.39
C PHE A 112 17.27 13.97 -19.59
N SER A 113 17.00 14.85 -20.56
CA SER A 113 17.75 16.11 -20.73
C SER A 113 17.69 16.98 -19.48
N ASP A 114 16.54 17.02 -18.82
CA ASP A 114 16.28 17.93 -17.71
C ASP A 114 17.11 17.53 -16.49
N LEU A 115 17.46 16.23 -16.36
CA LEU A 115 18.37 15.76 -15.31
C LEU A 115 19.77 16.38 -15.40
N LEU A 116 20.19 16.84 -16.58
CA LEU A 116 21.49 17.48 -16.76
C LEU A 116 21.48 18.94 -16.29
N ASP A 117 20.30 19.55 -16.27
CA ASP A 117 20.05 20.95 -15.87
C ASP A 117 19.54 21.07 -14.43
N MET A 118 19.09 19.96 -13.83
CA MET A 118 18.62 19.92 -12.45
C MET A 118 19.73 20.22 -11.44
N THR A 119 19.34 20.95 -10.41
CA THR A 119 20.19 21.18 -9.24
C THR A 119 20.39 19.89 -8.44
N PRO A 120 21.46 19.78 -7.63
CA PRO A 120 21.67 18.61 -6.77
C PRO A 120 20.52 18.32 -5.79
N ALA A 121 19.71 19.33 -5.44
CA ALA A 121 18.52 19.14 -4.61
C ALA A 121 17.37 18.48 -5.40
N GLU A 122 17.11 18.94 -6.62
CA GLU A 122 16.12 18.35 -7.55
C GLU A 122 16.51 16.94 -8.02
N LEU A 123 17.79 16.60 -8.04
CA LEU A 123 18.23 15.24 -8.36
C LEU A 123 17.97 14.24 -7.22
N ARG A 124 17.95 14.69 -5.97
CA ARG A 124 17.70 13.81 -4.81
C ARG A 124 16.25 13.39 -4.70
N SER A 125 15.38 14.21 -5.26
CA SER A 125 13.94 14.10 -5.19
C SER A 125 13.39 13.28 -6.37
N VAL A 126 14.23 12.84 -7.31
CA VAL A 126 13.85 11.87 -8.33
C VAL A 126 13.68 10.48 -7.71
N GLU A 127 12.44 10.04 -7.50
CA GLU A 127 12.14 8.73 -6.91
C GLU A 127 12.14 7.59 -7.94
N THR A 128 11.64 7.86 -9.16
CA THR A 128 11.45 6.84 -10.20
C THR A 128 11.85 7.35 -11.57
N ILE A 129 12.37 6.44 -12.40
CA ILE A 129 12.67 6.69 -13.80
C ILE A 129 12.02 5.61 -14.67
N THR A 130 11.50 6.02 -15.83
CA THR A 130 10.88 5.12 -16.80
C THR A 130 11.81 4.93 -17.98
N ILE A 131 12.22 3.69 -18.24
CA ILE A 131 13.26 3.36 -19.24
C ILE A 131 12.64 2.49 -20.32
N PRO A 132 12.89 2.78 -21.62
CA PRO A 132 12.48 1.91 -22.70
C PRO A 132 13.33 0.62 -22.69
N GLU A 133 12.69 -0.54 -22.60
CA GLU A 133 13.34 -1.85 -22.68
C GLU A 133 12.56 -2.76 -23.64
N GLY A 134 13.10 -2.97 -24.84
CA GLY A 134 12.45 -3.75 -25.89
C GLY A 134 11.28 -3.00 -26.54
N GLU A 135 10.09 -3.61 -26.55
CA GLU A 135 8.85 -3.01 -27.11
C GLU A 135 8.04 -2.21 -26.06
N GLY A 136 8.52 -2.12 -24.81
CA GLY A 136 7.80 -1.50 -23.70
C GLY A 136 8.65 -0.57 -22.84
N PHE A 137 8.02 -0.07 -21.78
CA PHE A 137 8.65 0.76 -20.77
C PHE A 137 8.67 0.01 -19.44
N GLU A 138 9.79 0.10 -18.72
CA GLU A 138 9.93 -0.43 -17.37
C GLU A 138 10.22 0.72 -16.40
N VAL A 139 9.50 0.73 -15.27
CA VAL A 139 9.64 1.75 -14.23
C VAL A 139 10.61 1.24 -13.17
N TYR A 140 11.66 2.01 -12.93
CA TYR A 140 12.68 1.71 -11.95
C TYR A 140 12.68 2.70 -10.81
N ARG A 141 12.83 2.21 -9.58
CA ARG A 141 13.08 3.05 -8.42
C ARG A 141 14.55 3.46 -8.36
N VAL A 142 14.79 4.75 -8.21
CA VAL A 142 16.13 5.33 -8.13
C VAL A 142 16.70 5.11 -6.72
N SER A 143 17.96 4.66 -6.66
CA SER A 143 18.73 4.55 -5.43
C SER A 143 19.70 5.73 -5.26
N SER A 144 20.31 6.18 -6.35
CA SER A 144 21.23 7.33 -6.34
C SER A 144 21.38 7.91 -7.74
N ILE A 145 21.53 9.23 -7.84
CA ILE A 145 21.90 9.91 -9.08
C ILE A 145 23.22 10.64 -8.86
N ALA A 146 24.17 10.44 -9.77
CA ALA A 146 25.41 11.20 -9.84
C ALA A 146 25.46 11.92 -11.19
N ALA A 147 25.20 13.22 -11.20
CA ALA A 147 25.26 14.04 -12.40
C ALA A 147 26.49 14.94 -12.41
N ILE A 148 27.11 15.06 -13.58
CA ILE A 148 28.06 16.10 -13.94
C ILE A 148 27.28 17.11 -14.78
N PRO A 149 27.08 18.36 -14.28
CA PRO A 149 26.27 19.36 -14.94
C PRO A 149 26.62 19.51 -16.42
N ASN A 150 25.61 19.60 -17.28
CA ASN A 150 25.74 19.76 -18.74
C ASN A 150 26.56 18.66 -19.47
N THR A 151 26.87 17.52 -18.82
CA THR A 151 27.77 16.52 -19.42
C THR A 151 27.19 15.11 -19.37
N SER A 152 26.86 14.62 -18.17
CA SER A 152 26.38 13.25 -18.02
C SER A 152 25.71 13.02 -16.68
N ALA A 153 24.65 12.20 -16.65
CA ALA A 153 24.02 11.73 -15.43
C ALA A 153 24.08 10.21 -15.33
N LYS A 154 24.51 9.70 -14.17
CA LYS A 154 24.55 8.28 -13.86
C LYS A 154 23.48 7.97 -12.83
N VAL A 155 22.49 7.16 -13.20
CA VAL A 155 21.39 6.74 -12.33
C VAL A 155 21.60 5.30 -11.92
N THR A 156 21.69 5.06 -10.62
CA THR A 156 21.72 3.71 -10.04
C THR A 156 20.36 3.41 -9.48
N THR A 157 19.78 2.28 -9.87
CA THR A 157 18.47 1.81 -9.41
C THR A 157 18.60 0.93 -8.17
N THR A 158 17.49 0.74 -7.43
CA THR A 158 17.45 -0.15 -6.26
C THR A 158 17.70 -1.62 -6.61
N THR A 159 17.53 -2.01 -7.88
CA THR A 159 17.85 -3.35 -8.39
C THR A 159 19.33 -3.52 -8.74
N GLY A 160 20.13 -2.45 -8.61
CA GLY A 160 21.55 -2.44 -8.94
C GLY A 160 21.87 -2.23 -10.43
N LYS A 161 20.85 -2.02 -11.29
CA LYS A 161 21.07 -1.58 -12.67
C LYS A 161 21.57 -0.14 -12.69
N ILE A 162 22.53 0.13 -13.57
CA ILE A 162 23.14 1.45 -13.74
C ILE A 162 22.83 1.95 -15.15
N PHE A 163 22.34 3.18 -15.24
CA PHE A 163 22.06 3.87 -16.49
C PHE A 163 22.91 5.14 -16.57
N GLU A 164 23.52 5.36 -17.73
CA GLU A 164 24.33 6.54 -18.04
C GLU A 164 23.60 7.32 -19.13
N ILE A 165 23.33 8.58 -18.85
CA ILE A 165 22.68 9.55 -19.73
C ILE A 165 23.75 10.55 -20.12
N ASN A 166 23.99 10.71 -21.41
CA ASN A 166 24.93 11.68 -21.96
C ASN A 166 24.35 12.29 -23.25
N ASP A 167 25.13 13.16 -23.92
CA ASP A 167 24.73 13.78 -25.19
C ASP A 167 24.42 12.77 -26.30
N GLU A 168 24.92 11.54 -26.19
CA GLU A 168 24.66 10.45 -27.15
C GLU A 168 23.33 9.74 -26.88
N GLY A 169 22.76 9.90 -25.68
CA GLY A 169 21.48 9.32 -25.26
C GLY A 169 21.56 8.50 -23.97
N LEU A 170 20.63 7.54 -23.82
CA LEU A 170 20.50 6.70 -22.64
C LEU A 170 21.20 5.35 -22.89
N GLN A 171 22.15 5.00 -22.03
CA GLN A 171 22.92 3.75 -22.09
C GLN A 171 22.77 2.95 -20.80
N ALA A 172 22.48 1.65 -20.88
CA ALA A 172 22.63 0.74 -19.75
C ALA A 172 24.10 0.34 -19.59
N VAL A 173 24.63 0.52 -18.38
CA VAL A 173 26.00 0.14 -18.02
C VAL A 173 25.94 -1.13 -17.18
N ASN A 174 26.51 -2.22 -17.68
CA ASN A 174 26.59 -3.46 -16.92
C ASN A 174 27.73 -3.36 -15.89
N ALA A 175 27.37 -3.21 -14.61
CA ALA A 175 28.31 -3.03 -13.51
C ALA A 175 29.37 -4.14 -13.39
N THR A 176 29.06 -5.36 -13.87
CA THR A 176 29.94 -6.53 -13.74
C THR A 176 30.98 -6.63 -14.87
N SER A 177 30.69 -6.08 -16.06
CA SER A 177 31.54 -6.25 -17.25
C SER A 177 32.06 -4.93 -17.82
N GLY A 178 31.59 -3.78 -17.34
CA GLY A 178 31.87 -2.47 -17.94
C GLY A 178 31.30 -2.29 -19.35
N SER A 179 30.55 -3.27 -19.85
CA SER A 179 29.94 -3.22 -21.18
C SER A 179 28.78 -2.22 -21.19
N ARG A 180 28.74 -1.38 -22.22
CA ARG A 180 27.69 -0.38 -22.45
C ARG A 180 26.73 -0.86 -23.53
N ARG A 181 25.42 -0.77 -23.26
CA ARG A 181 24.36 -1.03 -24.23
C ARG A 181 23.53 0.24 -24.41
N LEU A 182 23.54 0.81 -25.61
CA LEU A 182 22.67 1.93 -25.95
C LEU A 182 21.20 1.47 -25.91
N LEU A 183 20.37 2.21 -25.17
CA LEU A 183 18.93 1.96 -25.03
C LEU A 183 18.10 2.97 -25.82
N ALA A 184 18.55 4.23 -25.88
CA ALA A 184 17.94 5.26 -26.71
C ALA A 184 19.03 6.23 -27.20
N LEU A 185 18.93 6.67 -28.46
CA LEU A 185 19.85 7.62 -29.07
C LEU A 185 19.27 9.04 -29.01
N SER A 186 20.04 10.01 -28.54
CA SER A 186 19.71 11.42 -28.69
C SER A 186 20.14 11.88 -30.09
N ALA A 187 19.21 11.97 -31.03
CA ALA A 187 19.50 12.66 -32.29
C ALA A 187 19.44 14.17 -32.00
N SER A 188 20.54 14.86 -32.30
CA SER A 188 20.75 16.30 -32.09
C SER A 188 19.48 17.15 -32.32
N GLY A 189 18.92 17.65 -31.22
CA GLY A 189 17.82 18.61 -31.23
C GLY A 189 16.45 17.98 -31.48
N SER A 190 15.74 17.70 -30.39
CA SER A 190 14.36 17.18 -30.35
C SER A 190 14.22 15.71 -30.76
N VAL A 191 14.11 14.84 -29.75
CA VAL A 191 13.40 13.57 -29.90
C VAL A 191 11.92 13.89 -30.00
N ALA A 192 11.49 14.32 -31.19
CA ALA A 192 10.06 14.45 -31.47
C ALA A 192 9.44 13.03 -31.42
N GLY A 193 8.76 12.72 -30.32
CA GLY A 193 7.88 11.55 -30.22
C GLY A 193 8.26 10.49 -29.19
N ILE A 194 9.21 10.74 -28.29
CA ILE A 194 9.31 9.93 -27.07
C ILE A 194 9.23 10.87 -25.87
N ASP A 195 8.00 11.13 -25.44
CA ASP A 195 7.72 11.71 -24.12
C ASP A 195 8.16 10.66 -23.09
N PHE A 196 9.06 11.03 -22.18
CA PHE A 196 9.55 10.17 -21.11
C PHE A 196 9.09 10.71 -19.77
N ASP A 197 8.74 9.80 -18.85
CA ASP A 197 8.28 10.17 -17.53
C ASP A 197 9.41 10.14 -16.50
N ILE A 198 9.91 11.31 -16.10
CA ILE A 198 10.77 11.47 -14.91
C ILE A 198 9.96 12.11 -13.81
N THR A 199 9.75 11.41 -12.70
CA THR A 199 9.09 11.97 -11.52
C THR A 199 10.10 12.74 -10.68
N ILE A 200 10.00 14.06 -10.64
CA ILE A 200 10.85 14.95 -9.82
C ILE A 200 10.02 15.38 -8.61
N ASP A 201 10.41 14.95 -7.41
CA ASP A 201 9.95 15.57 -6.15
C ASP A 201 10.70 16.91 -5.98
N LEU A 202 10.35 17.81 -5.08
CA LEU A 202 11.15 19.01 -4.79
C LEU A 202 11.52 18.93 -3.31
N ASP A 203 12.75 18.50 -3.01
CA ASP A 203 13.25 18.24 -1.66
C ASP A 203 13.46 19.55 -0.85
N PRO A 204 12.86 19.69 0.35
CA PRO A 204 13.24 20.67 1.35
C PRO A 204 14.10 20.03 2.47
N ALA A 205 15.38 19.76 2.22
CA ALA A 205 16.26 19.15 3.22
C ALA A 205 16.74 20.12 4.33
N PHE A 206 16.09 20.11 5.50
CA PHE A 206 16.71 20.37 6.82
C PHE A 206 15.83 19.86 7.98
N ALA A 207 16.42 19.15 8.95
CA ALA A 207 15.73 18.68 10.14
C ALA A 207 15.72 19.76 11.24
N ILE A 208 14.54 20.32 11.52
CA ILE A 208 14.30 21.33 12.55
C ILE A 208 13.52 20.69 13.71
N PHE A 209 14.10 20.68 14.90
CA PHE A 209 13.45 20.21 16.12
C PHE A 209 12.81 21.40 16.86
N ILE A 210 11.73 21.21 17.61
CA ILE A 210 11.03 22.31 18.30
C ILE A 210 10.58 21.76 19.65
N VAL A 211 11.20 22.22 20.74
CA VAL A 211 10.84 21.84 22.12
C VAL A 211 9.54 22.54 22.54
N TYR A 212 8.74 21.97 23.46
CA TYR A 212 7.56 22.63 24.07
C TYR A 212 7.58 22.44 25.60
N ASP A 213 7.27 23.47 26.39
CA ASP A 213 7.25 23.41 27.87
C ASP A 213 5.82 23.59 28.41
N LYS A 214 4.96 22.60 28.17
CA LYS A 214 3.61 22.55 28.77
C LYS A 214 3.16 21.11 29.05
N PRO A 215 2.31 20.89 30.08
CA PRO A 215 1.73 19.58 30.38
C PRO A 215 0.47 19.35 29.53
N TRP A 216 0.48 18.41 28.57
CA TRP A 216 -0.67 18.00 27.74
C TRP A 216 -0.81 16.47 27.85
N TYR A 217 -1.99 15.84 27.99
CA TYR A 217 -3.08 15.63 27.01
C TYR A 217 -2.60 15.14 25.63
N ASP A 218 -2.91 13.87 25.35
CA ASP A 218 -2.67 13.15 24.10
C ASP A 218 -3.51 13.69 22.94
N PHE A 219 -2.86 13.97 21.80
CA PHE A 219 -3.33 13.62 20.45
C PHE A 219 -2.29 14.04 19.41
N ALA A 220 -1.77 13.10 18.61
CA ALA A 220 -1.29 13.36 17.24
C ALA A 220 -1.15 12.05 16.45
N LEU A 221 -1.97 11.94 15.40
CA LEU A 221 -1.83 11.04 14.26
C LEU A 221 -1.28 11.91 13.12
N LEU A 222 -0.12 11.58 12.55
CA LEU A 222 0.33 12.13 11.26
C LEU A 222 1.34 11.18 10.60
N SER A 223 0.93 10.63 9.47
CA SER A 223 1.73 9.84 8.55
C SER A 223 2.28 10.73 7.44
N GLY A 224 3.58 10.63 7.15
CA GLY A 224 4.23 11.28 6.00
C GLY A 224 5.72 11.38 6.24
N TYR A 225 6.51 10.62 5.49
CA TYR A 225 7.95 10.41 5.66
C TYR A 225 8.78 11.59 5.12
N GLU A 226 8.60 12.76 5.73
CA GLU A 226 9.62 13.78 5.97
C GLU A 226 9.34 14.31 7.36
N ALA A 227 9.67 13.47 8.34
CA ALA A 227 9.39 13.80 9.71
C ALA A 227 10.48 14.76 10.19
N SER A 228 10.23 16.07 10.10
CA SER A 228 10.56 16.91 11.25
C SER A 228 9.72 16.36 12.42
N GLU A 229 10.18 15.28 13.06
CA GLU A 229 9.48 14.74 14.21
C GLU A 229 9.50 15.82 15.28
N ARG A 230 8.33 16.40 15.54
CA ARG A 230 8.15 17.30 16.68
C ARG A 230 8.18 16.43 17.92
N LEU A 231 9.35 16.33 18.52
CA LEU A 231 9.56 15.55 19.72
C LEU A 231 9.05 16.33 20.93
N PHE A 232 7.98 15.83 21.54
CA PHE A 232 7.51 16.33 22.83
C PHE A 232 8.40 15.80 23.95
N VAL A 233 9.37 16.63 24.33
CA VAL A 233 10.32 16.38 25.40
C VAL A 233 9.98 17.27 26.59
N SER A 234 9.80 16.67 27.77
CA SER A 234 9.64 17.46 28.99
C SER A 234 10.96 18.13 29.36
N SER A 235 10.89 19.36 29.85
CA SER A 235 12.04 20.14 30.33
C SER A 235 12.83 19.44 31.44
N LYS A 236 12.24 18.43 32.11
CA LYS A 236 12.86 17.61 33.16
C LYS A 236 13.68 16.43 32.63
N ASN A 237 13.47 16.00 31.39
CA ASN A 237 14.18 14.85 30.84
C ASN A 237 15.66 15.18 30.60
N THR A 238 16.53 14.22 30.85
CA THR A 238 17.93 14.27 30.42
C THR A 238 18.04 14.02 28.92
N ILE A 239 19.08 14.54 28.28
CA ILE A 239 19.32 14.30 26.84
C ILE A 239 19.50 12.79 26.55
N LEU A 240 20.04 12.01 27.50
CA LEU A 240 20.08 10.55 27.40
C LEU A 240 18.68 9.92 27.33
N GLU A 241 17.77 10.32 28.21
CA GLU A 241 16.38 9.84 28.20
C GLU A 241 15.66 10.23 26.90
N VAL A 242 15.98 11.40 26.32
CA VAL A 242 15.46 11.80 25.00
C VAL A 242 15.98 10.86 23.92
N LYS A 243 17.29 10.58 23.87
CA LYS A 243 17.87 9.63 22.91
C LYS A 243 17.21 8.25 23.03
N GLN A 244 17.01 7.76 24.26
CA GLN A 244 16.38 6.46 24.52
C GLN A 244 14.89 6.43 24.14
N LYS A 245 14.13 7.46 24.48
CA LYS A 245 12.68 7.55 24.19
C LYS A 245 12.40 7.48 22.69
N TYR A 246 13.31 7.99 21.87
CA TYR A 246 13.18 8.04 20.42
C TYR A 246 14.10 7.07 19.69
N TYR A 247 14.58 6.03 20.38
CA TYR A 247 15.39 4.95 19.80
C TYR A 247 16.61 5.44 19.01
N MET A 248 17.18 6.59 19.39
CA MET A 248 18.36 7.14 18.72
C MET A 248 19.60 6.31 19.09
N PRO A 249 20.47 5.93 18.13
CA PRO A 249 21.73 5.28 18.42
C PRO A 249 22.55 6.06 19.45
N THR A 250 23.01 5.36 20.48
CA THR A 250 23.84 5.94 21.56
C THR A 250 25.30 6.10 21.15
N SER A 251 25.76 5.32 20.17
CA SER A 251 27.10 5.38 19.59
C SER A 251 27.09 6.00 18.19
N GLY A 252 28.08 6.83 17.88
CA GLY A 252 28.30 7.38 16.53
C GLY A 252 27.55 8.66 16.22
N TYR A 253 26.56 9.06 17.02
CA TYR A 253 25.79 10.28 16.78
C TYR A 253 25.51 11.04 18.08
N ASP A 254 25.49 12.37 17.99
CA ASP A 254 25.16 13.27 19.09
C ASP A 254 24.19 14.37 18.70
N LEU A 255 23.55 14.94 19.72
CA LEU A 255 22.65 16.07 19.59
C LEU A 255 23.43 17.38 19.78
N TYR A 256 23.22 18.32 18.88
CA TYR A 256 23.81 19.65 18.88
C TYR A 256 22.71 20.69 19.06
N TRP A 257 23.04 21.80 19.69
CA TRP A 257 22.20 23.00 19.75
C TRP A 257 23.09 24.22 19.61
N ASN A 258 22.80 25.10 18.63
CA ASN A 258 23.67 26.23 18.30
C ASN A 258 25.15 25.82 18.14
N GLU A 259 25.40 24.77 17.37
CA GLU A 259 26.73 24.18 17.12
C GLU A 259 27.44 23.59 18.36
N GLN A 260 26.81 23.60 19.53
CA GLN A 260 27.36 23.01 20.74
C GLN A 260 26.81 21.60 20.95
N LYS A 261 27.72 20.63 21.10
CA LYS A 261 27.38 19.27 21.49
C LYS A 261 26.72 19.27 22.87
N LEU A 262 25.53 18.69 22.95
CA LEU A 262 24.77 18.61 24.19
C LEU A 262 25.33 17.52 25.10
N ASP A 263 25.42 17.84 26.39
CA ASP A 263 25.79 16.89 27.44
C ASP A 263 24.61 15.95 27.74
N VAL A 264 24.82 14.65 27.50
CA VAL A 264 23.80 13.60 27.68
C VAL A 264 23.27 13.52 29.12
N THR A 265 24.05 13.97 30.11
CA THR A 265 23.69 13.92 31.53
C THR A 265 22.86 15.11 32.00
N LYS A 266 22.83 16.21 31.22
CA LYS A 266 22.09 17.41 31.59
C LYS A 266 20.64 17.32 31.13
N THR A 267 19.76 17.96 31.90
CA THR A 267 18.35 18.11 31.52
C THR A 267 18.17 19.20 30.47
N VAL A 268 17.11 19.11 29.66
CA VAL A 268 16.76 20.13 28.66
C VAL A 268 16.69 21.53 29.30
N LYS A 269 16.12 21.62 30.51
CA LYS A 269 16.07 22.87 31.28
C LYS A 269 17.46 23.37 31.70
N ALA A 270 18.35 22.49 32.15
CA ALA A 270 19.70 22.86 32.58
C ALA A 270 20.57 23.36 31.43
N LEU A 271 20.26 22.92 30.20
CA LEU A 271 20.90 23.39 28.98
C LEU A 271 20.34 24.74 28.48
N GLY A 272 19.28 25.28 29.09
CA GLY A 272 18.68 26.55 28.68
C GLY A 272 17.93 26.47 27.34
N ILE A 273 17.63 25.26 26.86
CA ILE A 273 16.90 25.01 25.63
C ILE A 273 15.44 25.41 25.87
N LYS A 274 14.98 26.41 25.12
CA LYS A 274 13.61 26.96 25.22
C LYS A 274 12.66 26.22 24.31
N GLU A 275 11.36 26.36 24.58
CA GLU A 275 10.33 25.99 23.62
C GLU A 275 10.59 26.66 22.26
N GLY A 276 10.48 25.91 21.17
CA GLY A 276 10.88 26.35 19.84
C GLY A 276 12.25 25.88 19.37
N ALA A 277 13.10 25.35 20.27
CA ALA A 277 14.51 25.16 19.96
C ALA A 277 14.81 23.97 19.04
N VAL A 278 15.66 24.25 18.04
CA VAL A 278 16.16 23.33 17.02
C VAL A 278 17.43 22.65 17.50
N LEU A 279 17.30 21.38 17.83
CA LEU A 279 18.41 20.46 18.01
C LEU A 279 18.86 19.95 16.63
N GLU A 280 20.07 19.46 16.52
CA GLU A 280 20.53 18.81 15.30
C GLU A 280 21.15 17.47 15.68
N TYR A 281 20.75 16.40 15.02
CA TYR A 281 21.33 15.08 15.22
C TYR A 281 22.42 14.84 14.18
N ARG A 282 23.68 14.80 14.60
CA ARG A 282 24.84 14.71 13.71
C ARG A 282 25.72 13.52 14.07
N GLU A 283 26.40 12.95 13.07
CA GLU A 283 27.44 11.93 13.28
C GLU A 283 28.67 12.55 13.95
N ILE A 284 29.30 11.83 14.87
CA ILE A 284 30.48 12.28 15.65
C ILE A 284 31.76 12.04 14.85
#